data_AF-A0A7R9LV30-F1
#
_entry.id   AF-A0A7R9LV30-F1
#
_cell.length_a   1.000
_cell.length_b   1.000
_cell.length_c   1.000
_cell.angle_alpha   90.00
_cell.angle_beta   90.00
_cell.angle_gamma   90.00
#
_symmetry.space_group_name_H-M   'P 1'
#
loop_
_entity.id
_entity.type
_entity.pdbx_description
1 polymer ?
#
loop_
_entity_poly.entity_id
_entity_poly.type
_entity_poly.pdbx_seq_one_letter_code
_entity_poly.pdbx_strand_id
1 'polypeptide(L)'
;MKSDETNVGHLEEEALKRKERLDRLKAMTAKENGDNNSHDRHALPKPTFRSYNPNDEKLKERSLPKGKPESVEDQIKDQLSESKEEPVIDEV
;
A
#
# COMPACT_ATOMS: atom_id res chain seq x y z
N MET A 1 3.81 7.70 64.50
CA MET A 1 3.29 8.38 63.30
C MET A 1 4.14 9.61 63.06
N LYS A 2 5.17 9.49 62.21
CA LYS A 2 6.02 10.61 61.73
C LYS A 2 6.57 10.21 60.36
N SER A 3 5.81 10.46 59.30
CA SER A 3 6.23 10.09 57.93
C SER A 3 5.77 11.09 56.85
N ASP A 4 5.29 12.27 57.23
CA ASP A 4 4.67 13.21 56.27
C ASP A 4 5.42 14.55 56.11
N GLU A 5 6.34 14.92 57.00
CA GLU A 5 7.05 16.23 56.92
C GLU A 5 8.24 16.24 55.94
N THR A 6 8.90 15.10 55.68
CA THR A 6 10.03 15.02 54.73
C THR A 6 9.61 14.58 53.33
N ASN A 7 8.34 14.25 53.13
CA ASN A 7 7.82 13.68 51.88
C ASN A 7 7.34 14.75 50.88
N VAL A 8 6.89 15.91 51.37
CA VAL A 8 6.34 16.98 50.51
C VAL A 8 7.39 17.62 49.60
N GLY A 9 8.62 17.82 50.07
CA GLY A 9 9.73 18.30 49.25
C GLY A 9 10.18 17.28 48.20
N HIS A 10 10.15 15.99 48.55
CA HIS A 10 10.47 14.91 47.62
C HIS A 10 9.40 14.74 46.52
N LEU A 11 8.12 14.94 46.87
CA LEU A 11 7.00 14.80 45.94
C LEU A 11 7.03 15.85 44.83
N GLU A 12 7.37 17.10 45.17
CA GLU A 12 7.49 18.18 44.19
C GLU A 12 8.67 17.95 43.24
N GLU A 13 9.83 17.56 43.77
CA GLU A 13 11.01 17.22 42.97
C GLU A 13 10.74 16.03 42.03
N GLU A 14 10.03 15.00 42.49
CA GLU A 14 9.63 13.87 41.66
C GLU A 14 8.61 14.25 40.59
N ALA A 15 7.64 15.12 40.91
CA ALA A 15 6.67 15.62 39.95
C ALA A 15 7.36 16.40 38.83
N LEU A 16 8.34 17.25 39.15
CA LEU A 16 9.16 17.97 38.17
C LEU A 16 9.97 17.00 37.30
N LYS A 17 10.65 16.03 37.90
CA LYS A 17 11.41 15.00 37.16
C LYS A 17 10.52 14.16 36.24
N ARG A 18 9.30 13.82 36.68
CA ARG A 18 8.29 13.13 35.86
C ARG A 18 7.83 14.00 34.70
N LYS A 19 7.56 15.28 34.95
CA LYS A 19 7.14 16.24 33.92
C LYS A 19 8.21 16.35 32.81
N GLU A 20 9.47 16.57 33.18
CA GLU A 20 10.56 16.64 32.20
C GLU A 20 10.71 15.36 31.38
N ARG A 21 10.60 14.19 32.02
CA ARG A 21 10.63 12.90 31.32
C ARG A 21 9.49 12.79 30.31
N LEU A 22 8.28 13.18 30.69
CA LEU A 22 7.11 13.14 29.80
C LEU A 22 7.26 14.12 28.64
N ASP A 23 7.82 15.31 28.87
CA ASP A 23 8.05 16.30 27.82
C ASP A 23 9.12 15.81 26.81
N ARG A 24 10.18 15.16 27.28
CA ARG A 24 11.17 14.50 26.39
C ARG A 24 10.55 13.37 25.57
N LEU A 25 9.70 12.54 26.18
CA LEU A 25 9.01 11.46 25.47
C LEU A 25 8.04 12.01 24.41
N LYS A 26 7.25 13.05 24.74
CA LYS A 26 6.37 13.73 23.77
C LYS A 26 7.15 14.35 22.62
N ALA A 27 8.30 14.96 22.90
CA ALA A 27 9.15 15.55 21.86
C ALA A 27 9.76 14.48 20.93
N MET A 28 10.11 13.30 21.46
CA MET A 28 10.58 12.18 20.65
C MET A 28 9.48 11.58 19.78
N THR A 29 8.29 11.34 20.35
CA THR A 29 7.16 10.76 19.60
C THR A 29 6.57 11.72 18.56
N ALA A 30 6.62 13.04 18.81
CA ALA A 30 6.21 14.04 17.83
C ALA A 30 7.17 14.10 16.63
N LYS A 31 8.47 13.88 16.84
CA LYS A 31 9.47 13.79 15.75
C LYS A 31 9.33 12.50 14.95
N GLU A 32 9.00 11.39 15.60
CA GLU A 32 8.86 10.07 14.96
C GLU A 32 7.53 9.95 14.18
N ASN A 33 6.44 10.51 14.69
CA ASN A 33 5.12 10.46 14.03
C ASN A 33 4.84 11.63 13.06
N GLY A 34 5.71 12.65 13.04
CA GLY A 34 5.55 13.86 12.23
C GLY A 34 5.88 13.71 10.74
N ASP A 35 6.35 12.54 10.29
CA ASP A 35 6.84 12.32 8.92
C ASP A 35 5.95 11.36 8.11
N ASN A 36 4.62 11.47 8.25
CA ASN A 36 3.69 10.88 7.28
C ASN A 36 3.29 11.87 6.17
N ASN A 37 3.97 13.01 6.08
CA ASN A 37 3.72 14.01 5.04
C ASN A 37 5.03 14.58 4.47
N SER A 38 6.03 13.73 4.25
CA SER A 38 7.20 14.07 3.44
C SER A 38 6.81 14.13 1.96
N HIS A 39 6.24 15.26 1.55
CA HIS A 39 6.10 15.60 0.13
C HIS A 39 7.45 15.88 -0.56
N ASP A 40 8.58 15.83 0.15
CA ASP A 40 9.87 16.28 -0.40
C ASP A 40 11.11 15.60 0.20
N ARG A 41 11.17 14.27 0.14
CA ARG A 41 12.46 13.53 0.17
C ARG A 41 12.42 12.47 -0.92
N HIS A 42 12.74 12.88 -2.14
CA HIS A 42 12.65 12.10 -3.37
C HIS A 42 11.20 11.68 -3.69
N ALA A 43 10.51 12.48 -4.51
CA ALA A 43 9.16 12.17 -4.95
C ALA A 43 9.11 10.76 -5.56
N LEU A 44 8.53 9.81 -4.81
CA LEU A 44 8.37 8.44 -5.26
C LEU A 44 7.48 8.42 -6.51
N PRO A 45 7.76 7.54 -7.48
CA PRO A 45 6.89 7.39 -8.63
C PRO A 45 5.47 7.03 -8.17
N LYS A 46 4.52 7.74 -8.74
CA LYS A 46 3.09 7.59 -8.47
C LYS A 46 2.61 6.16 -8.81
N PRO A 47 1.92 5.43 -7.91
CA PRO A 47 1.41 4.09 -8.21
C PRO A 47 0.39 4.07 -9.36
N THR A 48 0.44 3.00 -10.17
CA THR A 48 -0.48 2.68 -11.27
C THR A 48 -1.22 1.37 -10.98
N PHE A 49 -2.53 1.32 -11.20
CA PHE A 49 -3.34 0.14 -10.89
C PHE A 49 -3.48 -0.77 -12.13
N ARG A 50 -2.88 -1.97 -12.07
CA ARG A 50 -2.97 -3.01 -13.12
C ARG A 50 -4.06 -4.04 -12.83
N SER A 51 -4.18 -4.47 -11.57
CA SER A 51 -5.08 -5.56 -11.15
C SER A 51 -6.28 -5.10 -10.33
N TYR A 52 -6.39 -3.80 -10.02
CA TYR A 52 -7.42 -3.24 -9.14
C TYR A 52 -8.29 -2.22 -9.89
N ASN A 53 -9.61 -2.26 -9.67
CA ASN A 53 -10.57 -1.31 -10.21
C ASN A 53 -11.08 -0.40 -9.07
N PRO A 54 -10.47 0.79 -8.88
CA PRO A 54 -10.90 1.70 -7.83
C PRO A 54 -12.29 2.31 -8.12
N ASN A 55 -13.09 2.50 -7.07
CA ASN A 55 -14.39 3.19 -7.15
C ASN A 55 -14.25 4.72 -7.12
N ASP A 56 -13.17 5.24 -6.56
CA ASP A 56 -12.90 6.68 -6.46
C ASP A 56 -12.39 7.25 -7.79
N GLU A 57 -12.93 8.39 -8.19
CA GLU A 57 -12.67 9.03 -9.49
C GLU A 57 -11.19 9.41 -9.65
N LYS A 58 -10.55 9.91 -8.59
CA LYS A 58 -9.13 10.30 -8.58
C LYS A 58 -8.17 9.12 -8.79
N LEU A 59 -8.58 7.93 -8.33
CA LEU A 59 -7.79 6.71 -8.47
C LEU A 59 -8.03 6.04 -9.83
N LYS A 60 -9.22 6.24 -10.40
CA LYS A 60 -9.62 5.69 -11.71
C LYS A 60 -8.84 6.28 -12.87
N GLU A 61 -8.49 7.56 -12.82
CA GLU A 61 -7.58 8.22 -13.78
C GLU A 61 -6.21 7.55 -13.87
N ARG A 62 -5.82 6.79 -12.85
CA ARG A 62 -4.52 6.12 -12.72
C ARG A 62 -4.61 4.61 -12.93
N SER A 63 -5.78 4.12 -13.33
CA SER A 63 -6.00 2.72 -13.72
C SER A 63 -5.64 2.53 -15.19
N LEU A 64 -4.94 1.43 -15.50
CA LEU A 64 -4.63 1.09 -16.88
C LEU A 64 -5.83 0.40 -17.53
N PRO A 65 -6.13 0.70 -18.80
CA PRO A 65 -7.17 -0.03 -19.53
C PRO A 65 -6.77 -1.50 -19.61
N LYS A 66 -7.72 -2.40 -19.37
CA LYS A 66 -7.50 -3.83 -19.56
C LYS A 66 -7.22 -4.07 -21.05
N GLY A 67 -6.09 -4.72 -21.34
CA GLY A 67 -5.77 -5.15 -22.69
C GLY A 67 -6.89 -6.07 -23.20
N LYS A 68 -7.36 -5.82 -24.42
CA LYS A 68 -8.22 -6.79 -25.10
C LYS A 68 -7.33 -7.95 -25.57
N PRO A 69 -7.67 -9.21 -25.28
CA PRO A 69 -6.96 -10.33 -25.87
C PRO A 69 -7.11 -10.28 -27.39
N GLU A 70 -6.15 -10.88 -28.09
CA GLU A 70 -6.22 -11.04 -29.54
C GLU A 70 -7.47 -11.85 -29.91
N SER A 71 -8.14 -11.47 -31.00
CA SER A 71 -9.28 -12.23 -31.51
C SER A 71 -8.75 -13.48 -32.22
N VAL A 72 -9.03 -14.64 -31.65
CA VAL A 72 -8.62 -15.96 -32.20
C VAL A 72 -9.71 -16.59 -33.08
N GLU A 73 -10.75 -15.83 -33.43
CA GLU A 73 -11.90 -16.33 -34.20
C GLU A 73 -11.49 -16.91 -35.55
N ASP A 74 -10.54 -16.28 -36.24
CA ASP A 74 -10.07 -16.73 -37.55
C ASP A 74 -9.20 -17.98 -37.43
N GLN A 75 -8.33 -18.06 -36.42
CA GLN A 75 -7.54 -19.26 -36.12
C GLN A 75 -8.43 -20.48 -35.81
N ILE A 76 -9.55 -20.26 -35.10
CA ILE A 76 -10.51 -21.32 -34.79
C ILE A 76 -11.23 -21.79 -36.06
N LYS A 77 -11.58 -20.88 -36.97
CA LYS A 77 -12.22 -21.25 -38.25
C LYS A 77 -11.27 -22.09 -39.10
N ASP A 78 -10.01 -21.68 -39.21
CA ASP A 78 -9.01 -22.37 -40.02
C ASP A 78 -8.78 -23.81 -39.52
N GLN A 79 -8.57 -23.98 -38.20
CA GLN A 79 -8.43 -25.30 -37.58
C GLN A 79 -9.68 -26.18 -37.75
N LEU A 80 -10.87 -25.57 -37.73
CA LEU A 80 -12.12 -26.28 -37.91
C LEU A 80 -12.35 -26.71 -39.37
N SER A 81 -11.88 -25.95 -40.35
CA SER A 81 -11.85 -26.39 -41.74
C SER A 81 -10.87 -27.55 -41.94
N GLU A 82 -9.65 -27.44 -41.42
CA GLU A 82 -8.61 -28.49 -41.52
C GLU A 82 -9.08 -29.80 -40.87
N SER A 83 -9.78 -29.72 -39.74
CA SER A 83 -10.30 -30.89 -39.05
C SER A 83 -11.46 -31.59 -39.77
N LYS A 84 -12.13 -30.90 -40.70
CA LYS A 84 -13.24 -31.47 -41.50
C LYS A 84 -12.75 -32.12 -42.79
N GLU A 85 -11.54 -31.81 -43.24
CA GLU A 85 -10.95 -32.50 -44.37
C GLU A 85 -10.70 -33.95 -43.94
N GLU A 86 -11.43 -34.87 -44.55
CA GLU A 86 -11.26 -36.29 -44.27
C GLU A 86 -9.81 -36.67 -44.61
N PRO A 87 -9.09 -37.38 -43.71
CA PRO A 87 -7.76 -37.85 -44.04
C PRO A 87 -7.87 -38.85 -45.20
N VAL A 88 -7.54 -38.39 -46.41
CA VAL A 88 -7.45 -39.24 -47.60
C VAL A 88 -6.24 -40.14 -47.41
N ILE A 89 -6.50 -41.41 -47.11
CA ILE A 89 -5.48 -42.45 -47.09
C ILE A 89 -5.38 -42.99 -48.51
N ASP A 90 -4.29 -42.69 -49.22
CA ASP A 90 -3.94 -43.36 -50.47
C ASP A 90 -3.31 -44.72 -50.16
N GLU A 91 -3.99 -45.80 -50.52
CA GLU A 91 -3.45 -47.17 -50.46
C GLU A 91 -2.45 -47.40 -51.61
N VAL A 92 -1.23 -47.86 -51.29
CA VAL A 92 -0.10 -48.14 -52.22
C VAL A 92 -0.06 -49.61 -52.62
#